data_AF-A0A519GPD8-F1
#
_entry.id   AF-A0A519GPD8-F1
#
_cell.length_a   1.000
_cell.length_b   1.000
_cell.length_c   1.000
_cell.angle_alpha   90.00
_cell.angle_beta   90.00
_cell.angle_gamma   90.00
#
_symmetry.space_group_name_H-M   'P 1'
#
loop_
_entity.id
_entity.type
_entity.pdbx_description
1 polymer ?
#
loop_
_entity_poly.entity_id
_entity_poly.type
_entity_poly.pdbx_seq_one_letter_code
_entity_poly.pdbx_strand_id
1 'polypeptide(L)'
;MVSEFMLQQTPVSRVLLVYETWLSTWPTPTALAAAPSGEAVRAWGRLGYPRRALRLHASAVAITDRYDGEVPDTYDELRTLPGVGDY
;
A
#
# COMPACT_ATOMS: atom_id res chain seq x y z
N MET A 1 4.90 5.61 -1.74
CA MET A 1 4.47 4.22 -2.03
C MET A 1 2.95 4.07 -2.13
N VAL A 2 2.16 4.42 -1.10
CA VAL A 2 0.69 4.24 -1.11
C VAL A 2 0.03 4.93 -2.32
N SER A 3 0.40 6.18 -2.59
CA SER A 3 -0.08 6.95 -3.75
C SER A 3 0.16 6.22 -5.07
N GLU A 4 1.37 5.70 -5.27
CA GLU A 4 1.76 4.96 -6.48
C GLU A 4 0.87 3.73 -6.72
N PHE A 5 0.65 2.92 -5.68
CA PHE A 5 -0.26 1.78 -5.78
C PHE A 5 -1.68 2.20 -6.14
N MET A 6 -2.17 3.31 -5.57
CA MET A 6 -3.51 3.82 -5.85
C MET A 6 -3.62 4.42 -7.27
N LEU A 7 -2.60 5.11 -7.76
CA LEU A 7 -2.61 5.84 -9.03
C LEU A 7 -2.45 4.95 -10.27
N GLN A 8 -1.99 3.71 -10.11
CA GLN A 8 -1.94 2.73 -11.21
C GLN A 8 -3.32 2.59 -11.88
N GLN A 9 -3.44 3.03 -13.14
CA GLN A 9 -4.68 2.97 -13.92
C GLN A 9 -5.91 3.59 -13.22
N THR A 10 -5.70 4.54 -12.28
CA THR A 10 -6.77 5.19 -11.52
C THR A 10 -6.56 6.71 -11.53
N PRO A 11 -7.53 7.52 -11.96
CA PRO A 11 -7.38 8.97 -11.98
C PRO A 11 -7.17 9.56 -10.58
N VAL A 12 -6.33 10.61 -10.49
CA VAL A 12 -6.02 11.33 -9.25
C VAL A 12 -7.28 11.74 -8.49
N SER A 13 -8.30 12.26 -9.18
CA SER A 13 -9.56 12.69 -8.56
C SER A 13 -10.31 11.59 -7.80
N ARG A 14 -10.15 10.32 -8.21
CA ARG A 14 -10.71 9.17 -7.48
C ARG A 14 -9.81 8.75 -6.32
N VAL A 15 -8.49 8.83 -6.49
CA VAL A 15 -7.51 8.47 -5.45
C VAL A 15 -7.63 9.40 -4.23
N LEU A 16 -7.76 10.70 -4.45
CA LEU A 16 -7.85 11.69 -3.35
C LEU A 16 -8.97 11.38 -2.35
N LEU A 17 -10.10 10.84 -2.82
CA LEU A 17 -11.25 10.48 -1.97
C LEU A 17 -10.94 9.37 -0.93
N VAL A 18 -9.91 8.57 -1.18
CA VAL A 18 -9.54 7.41 -0.34
C VAL A 18 -8.20 7.64 0.35
N TYR A 19 -7.29 8.34 -0.31
CA TYR A 19 -5.90 8.52 0.12
C TYR A 19 -5.77 9.15 1.50
N GLU A 20 -6.49 10.24 1.77
CA GLU A 20 -6.41 10.95 3.05
C GLU A 20 -6.89 10.08 4.22
N THR A 21 -8.04 9.43 4.05
CA THR A 21 -8.58 8.49 5.05
C THR A 21 -7.65 7.29 5.25
N TRP A 22 -7.04 6.78 4.17
CA TRP A 22 -6.08 5.68 4.25
C TRP A 22 -4.88 6.04 5.13
N LEU A 23 -4.26 7.20 4.89
CA LEU A 23 -3.10 7.65 5.66
C LEU A 23 -3.44 8.00 7.10
N SER A 24 -4.64 8.52 7.35
CA SER A 24 -5.13 8.75 8.71
C SER A 24 -5.33 7.44 9.48
N THR A 25 -5.87 6.41 8.80
CA THR A 25 -6.13 5.10 9.41
C THR A 25 -4.85 4.30 9.64
N TRP A 26 -3.95 4.31 8.66
CA TRP A 26 -2.68 3.58 8.71
C TRP A 26 -1.51 4.51 8.34
N PRO A 27 -1.00 5.27 9.33
CA PRO A 27 0.07 6.25 9.09
C PRO A 27 1.43 5.60 8.80
N THR A 28 1.63 4.33 9.18
CA THR A 28 2.88 3.59 8.99
C THR A 28 2.65 2.23 8.33
N PRO A 29 3.68 1.62 7.69
CA PRO A 29 3.60 0.24 7.19
C PRO A 29 3.18 -0.74 8.29
N THR A 30 3.75 -0.61 9.49
CA THR A 30 3.42 -1.44 10.65
C THR A 30 1.93 -1.36 11.03
N ALA A 31 1.33 -0.17 10.99
CA ALA A 31 -0.09 0.01 11.26
C ALA A 31 -0.96 -0.73 10.23
N LEU A 32 -0.61 -0.67 8.94
CA LEU A 32 -1.31 -1.39 7.88
C LEU A 32 -1.11 -2.90 7.99
N ALA A 33 0.10 -3.35 8.32
CA ALA A 33 0.45 -4.76 8.46
C ALA A 33 -0.32 -5.43 9.62
N ALA A 34 -0.54 -4.71 10.72
CA ALA A 34 -1.29 -5.19 11.88
C ALA A 34 -2.80 -5.38 11.59
N ALA A 35 -3.34 -4.70 10.58
CA ALA A 35 -4.74 -4.84 10.18
C ALA A 35 -4.96 -6.11 9.34
N PRO A 36 -6.13 -6.77 9.44
CA PRO A 36 -6.49 -7.85 8.51
C PRO A 36 -6.47 -7.35 7.07
N SER A 37 -5.91 -8.11 6.14
CA SER A 37 -5.86 -7.74 4.71
C SER A 37 -7.24 -7.45 4.11
N GLY A 38 -8.29 -8.11 4.61
CA GLY A 38 -9.68 -7.83 4.22
C GLY A 38 -10.16 -6.41 4.61
N GLU A 39 -9.61 -5.82 5.65
CA GLU A 39 -9.88 -4.42 6.03
C GLU A 39 -9.23 -3.44 5.06
N ALA A 40 -7.99 -3.70 4.67
CA ALA A 40 -7.31 -2.95 3.61
C ALA A 40 -8.11 -3.00 2.29
N VAL A 41 -8.65 -4.17 1.91
CA VAL A 41 -9.52 -4.30 0.73
C VAL A 41 -10.82 -3.50 0.88
N ARG A 42 -11.44 -3.49 2.07
CA ARG A 42 -12.65 -2.69 2.32
C ARG A 42 -12.37 -1.19 2.21
N ALA A 43 -11.30 -0.70 2.83
CA ALA A 43 -10.89 0.70 2.78
C ALA A 43 -10.51 1.16 1.37
N TRP A 44 -9.98 0.25 0.52
CA TRP A 44 -9.70 0.52 -0.89
C TRP A 44 -10.95 0.90 -1.70
N GLY A 45 -12.13 0.48 -1.23
CA GLY A 45 -13.42 0.90 -1.76
C GLY A 45 -13.55 0.75 -3.27
N ARG A 46 -13.89 1.85 -3.95
CA ARG A 46 -14.20 1.88 -5.40
C ARG A 46 -13.02 2.30 -6.29
N LEU A 47 -11.78 2.22 -5.79
CA LEU A 47 -10.58 2.49 -6.60
C LEU A 47 -10.35 1.43 -7.69
N GLY A 48 -11.05 0.28 -7.62
CA GLY A 48 -10.90 -0.83 -8.57
C GLY A 48 -9.62 -1.63 -8.34
N TYR A 49 -9.55 -2.80 -8.97
CA TYR A 49 -8.44 -3.76 -8.85
C TYR A 49 -8.07 -4.08 -7.38
N PRO A 50 -8.94 -4.76 -6.60
CA PRO A 50 -8.73 -5.03 -5.17
C PRO A 50 -7.45 -5.82 -4.87
N ARG A 51 -6.88 -6.51 -5.85
CA ARG A 51 -5.56 -7.15 -5.75
C ARG A 51 -4.44 -6.15 -5.43
N ARG A 52 -4.56 -4.87 -5.82
CA ARG A 52 -3.58 -3.83 -5.46
C ARG A 52 -3.59 -3.53 -3.97
N ALA A 53 -4.76 -3.49 -3.34
CA ALA A 53 -4.86 -3.36 -1.88
C ALA A 53 -4.18 -4.54 -1.17
N LEU A 54 -4.39 -5.77 -1.66
CA LEU A 54 -3.73 -6.96 -1.12
C LEU A 54 -2.21 -6.91 -1.30
N ARG A 55 -1.71 -6.39 -2.43
CA ARG A 55 -0.28 -6.25 -2.68
C ARG A 55 0.36 -5.16 -1.84
N LEU A 56 -0.32 -4.03 -1.66
CA LEU A 56 0.11 -2.97 -0.75
C LEU A 56 0.15 -3.48 0.70
N HIS A 57 -0.86 -4.22 1.15
CA HIS A 57 -0.88 -4.86 2.46
C HIS A 57 0.27 -5.85 2.62
N ALA A 58 0.48 -6.75 1.65
CA ALA A 58 1.61 -7.67 1.66
C ALA A 58 2.97 -6.96 1.65
N SER A 59 3.09 -5.83 0.94
CA SER A 59 4.27 -4.96 1.00
C SER A 59 4.49 -4.39 2.40
N ALA A 60 3.43 -3.89 3.06
CA ALA A 60 3.52 -3.37 4.42
C ALA A 60 3.93 -4.45 5.44
N VAL A 61 3.41 -5.67 5.32
CA VAL A 61 3.84 -6.83 6.12
C VAL A 61 5.32 -7.11 5.87
N ALA A 62 5.74 -7.18 4.61
CA ALA A 62 7.13 -7.45 4.26
C ALA A 62 8.10 -6.34 4.69
N ILE A 63 7.65 -5.09 4.77
CA ILE A 63 8.39 -3.95 5.33
C ILE A 63 8.53 -4.11 6.84
N THR A 64 7.45 -4.44 7.53
CA THR A 64 7.43 -4.65 8.98
C THR A 64 8.37 -5.78 9.39
N ASP A 65 8.28 -6.93 8.72
CA ASP A 65 9.01 -8.14 9.11
C ASP A 65 10.50 -8.09 8.76
N ARG A 66 10.87 -7.46 7.64
CA ARG A 66 12.25 -7.51 7.10
C ARG A 66 13.05 -6.23 7.30
N TYR A 67 12.38 -5.11 7.50
CA TYR A 67 12.99 -3.77 7.53
C TYR A 67 12.54 -2.96 8.76
N ASP A 68 12.07 -3.65 9.81
CA ASP A 68 11.66 -3.04 11.10
C ASP A 68 10.61 -1.93 10.97
N GLY A 69 9.73 -2.06 9.96
CA GLY A 69 8.67 -1.07 9.69
C GLY A 69 9.12 0.13 8.86
N GLU A 70 10.41 0.27 8.58
CA GLU A 70 10.97 1.33 7.75
C GLU A 70 10.96 0.95 6.27
N VAL A 71 10.47 1.87 5.44
CA VAL A 71 10.45 1.66 3.99
C VAL A 71 11.90 1.66 3.47
N PRO A 72 12.35 0.61 2.76
CA PRO A 72 13.70 0.58 2.17
C PRO A 72 13.90 1.76 1.22
N ASP A 73 15.10 2.33 1.22
CA ASP A 73 15.44 3.52 0.42
C ASP A 73 16.23 3.19 -0.85
N THR A 74 16.67 1.93 -1.03
CA THR A 74 17.34 1.49 -2.25
C THR A 74 16.36 0.87 -3.26
N TYR A 75 16.62 1.11 -4.54
CA TYR A 75 15.80 0.57 -5.64
C TYR A 75 15.75 -0.97 -5.64
N ASP A 76 16.89 -1.62 -5.39
CA ASP A 76 16.98 -3.08 -5.39
C ASP A 76 16.15 -3.70 -4.25
N GLU A 77 16.18 -3.11 -3.06
CA GLU A 77 15.37 -3.57 -1.92
C GLU A 77 13.88 -3.30 -2.15
N LEU A 78 13.53 -2.11 -2.67
CA LEU A 78 12.15 -1.77 -3.03
C LEU A 78 11.56 -2.77 -4.03
N ARG A 79 12.34 -3.23 -5.01
CA ARG A 79 11.92 -4.27 -5.97
C ARG A 79 11.63 -5.63 -5.34
N THR A 80 12.16 -5.90 -4.16
CA THR A 80 11.84 -7.14 -3.43
C THR A 80 10.46 -7.11 -2.76
N LEU A 81 9.77 -5.96 -2.77
CA LEU A 81 8.48 -5.79 -2.12
C LEU A 81 7.33 -6.29 -3.01
N PRO A 82 6.35 -7.03 -2.45
CA PRO A 82 5.19 -7.54 -3.19
C PRO A 82 4.41 -6.47 -3.96
N GLY A 83 4.50 -6.49 -5.29
CA GLY A 83 3.73 -5.59 -6.15
C GLY A 83 4.41 -4.26 -6.47
N VAL A 84 5.67 -4.09 -6.06
CA VAL A 84 6.57 -3.06 -6.59
C VAL A 84 7.23 -3.60 -7.87
N GLY A 85 7.29 -2.77 -8.92
CA GLY A 85 7.85 -3.11 -10.24
C GLY A 85 8.44 -1.88 -10.93
N ASP A 86 8.81 -2.01 -12.20
CA ASP A 86 9.59 -1.00 -12.97
C ASP A 86 8.78 0.13 -13.61
N TYR A 87 7.64 0.47 -13.03
CA TYR A 87 6.67 1.35 -13.69
C TYR A 87 7.19 2.78 -13.90
#